data_AF-A0A2A6LYD7-F1
#
_entry.id   AF-A0A2A6LYD7-F1
#
_cell.length_a   1.000
_cell.length_b   1.000
_cell.length_c   1.000
_cell.angle_alpha   90.00
_cell.angle_beta   90.00
_cell.angle_gamma   90.00
#
_symmetry.space_group_name_H-M   'P 1'
#
loop_
_entity.id
_entity.type
_entity.pdbx_description
1 polymer ?
#
loop_
_entity_poly.entity_id
_entity_poly.type
_entity_poly.pdbx_seq_one_letter_code
_entity_poly.pdbx_strand_id
1 'polypeptide(L)' 'MPARVPEKIAFLDGELSGLKSRIGGQGNAVQWEKLRNLQEIRDDYAASLERAKQRAAEDEA' A
#
# COMPACT_ATOMS: atom_id res chain seq x y z
N MET A 1 -12.25 -7.07 -12.12
CA MET A 1 -10.99 -6.69 -11.45
C MET A 1 -11.18 -5.33 -10.78
N PRO A 2 -10.73 -5.08 -9.54
CA PRO A 2 -10.68 -3.72 -9.02
C PRO A 2 -9.62 -2.98 -9.84
N ALA A 3 -10.03 -2.40 -10.97
CA ALA A 3 -9.20 -2.07 -12.13
C ALA A 3 -8.18 -0.95 -11.90
N ARG A 4 -7.92 -0.58 -10.63
CA ARG A 4 -7.01 0.48 -10.24
C ARG A 4 -6.13 0.13 -9.03
N VAL A 5 -6.09 -1.14 -8.60
CA VAL A 5 -5.31 -1.53 -7.42
C VAL A 5 -3.80 -1.31 -7.62
N PRO A 6 -3.19 -1.69 -8.75
CA PRO A 6 -1.78 -1.37 -9.02
C PRO A 6 -1.48 0.14 -8.93
N GLU A 7 -2.35 0.99 -9.50
CA GLU A 7 -2.21 2.44 -9.48
C GLU A 7 -2.34 3.02 -8.06
N LYS A 8 -3.25 2.45 -7.25
CA LYS A 8 -3.40 2.82 -5.84
C LYS A 8 -2.16 2.44 -5.02
N ILE A 9 -1.58 1.27 -5.27
CA ILE A 9 -0.33 0.84 -4.61
C ILE A 9 0.79 1.82 -4.99
N ALA A 10 0.96 2.11 -6.27
CA ALA A 10 1.99 3.04 -6.75
C ALA A 10 1.84 4.46 -6.16
N PHE A 11 0.60 4.95 -6.06
CA PHE A 11 0.29 6.22 -5.39
C PHE A 11 0.71 6.19 -3.91
N LEU A 12 0.33 5.14 -3.17
CA LEU A 12 0.66 5.00 -1.76
C LEU A 12 2.16 4.85 -1.52
N ASP A 13 2.88 4.15 -2.40
CA ASP A 13 4.34 4.02 -2.33
C ASP A 13 5.01 5.42 -2.45
N GLY A 14 4.49 6.28 -3.32
CA GLY A 14 4.93 7.68 -3.45
C GLY A 14 4.64 8.52 -2.19
N GLU A 15 3.42 8.45 -1.67
CA GLU A 15 3.02 9.15 -0.44
C GLU A 15 3.84 8.70 0.77
N LEU A 16 4.06 7.39 0.93
CA LEU A 16 4.89 6.82 1.99
C LEU A 16 6.33 7.30 1.90
N SER A 17 6.92 7.29 0.70
CA SER A 17 8.28 7.78 0.46
C SER A 17 8.41 9.28 0.81
N GLY A 18 7.48 10.10 0.30
CA GLY A 18 7.47 11.54 0.55
C GLY A 18 7.21 11.87 2.02
N LEU A 19 6.32 11.14 2.69
CA LEU A 19 6.06 11.31 4.12
C LEU A 19 7.28 10.90 4.94
N LYS A 20 7.88 9.73 4.68
CA LYS A 20 9.10 9.27 5.35
C LYS A 20 10.26 10.25 5.20
N SER A 21 10.44 10.80 4.00
CA SER A 21 11.47 11.83 3.75
C SER A 21 11.21 13.12 4.53
N ARG A 22 9.94 13.55 4.67
CA ARG A 22 9.57 14.76 5.43
C ARG A 22 9.66 14.56 6.95
N ILE A 23 9.32 13.37 7.43
CA ILE A 23 9.42 12.99 8.83
C ILE A 23 10.89 12.89 9.26
N GLY A 24 11.74 12.29 8.41
CA GLY A 24 13.14 12.05 8.72
C GLY A 24 13.33 11.18 9.97
N GLY A 25 14.36 11.46 10.77
CA GLY A 25 14.63 10.74 12.02
C GLY A 25 14.00 11.35 13.27
N GLN A 26 13.32 12.49 13.15
CA GLN A 26 12.80 13.29 14.29
C GLN A 26 11.27 13.39 14.29
N GLY A 27 10.61 12.46 13.62
CA GLY A 27 9.15 12.38 13.61
C GLY A 27 8.55 12.27 15.00
N ASN A 28 7.43 12.94 15.22
CA ASN A 28 6.61 12.73 16.40
C ASN A 28 5.73 11.47 16.28
N ALA A 29 5.17 11.02 17.39
CA ALA A 29 4.35 9.80 17.45
C ALA A 29 3.20 9.79 16.43
N VAL A 30 2.51 10.93 16.26
CA VAL A 30 1.38 11.05 15.32
C VAL A 30 1.82 10.90 13.87
N GLN A 31 2.99 11.44 13.52
CA GLN A 31 3.56 11.31 12.18
C GLN A 31 3.94 9.85 11.87
N TRP A 32 4.54 9.15 12.82
CA TRP A 32 4.87 7.73 12.68
C TRP A 32 3.63 6.85 12.61
N GLU A 33 2.60 7.14 13.41
CA GLU A 33 1.33 6.43 13.35
C GLU A 33 0.63 6.63 12.01
N LYS A 34 0.62 7.85 11.46
CA LYS A 34 0.11 8.11 10.11
C LYS A 34 0.87 7.32 9.05
N LEU A 35 2.20 7.26 9.15
CA LEU A 35 3.02 6.47 8.23
C LEU A 35 2.65 4.98 8.31
N ARG A 36 2.50 4.43 9.52
CA ARG A 36 2.09 3.04 9.74
C ARG A 36 0.72 2.76 9.13
N ASN A 37 -0.27 3.61 9.39
CA ASN A 37 -1.63 3.40 8.89
C ASN A 37 -1.67 3.46 7.34
N LEU A 38 -0.90 4.35 6.71
CA LEU A 38 -0.78 4.37 5.24
C LEU A 38 -0.13 3.10 4.70
N GLN A 39 0.85 2.55 5.43
CA GLN A 39 1.53 1.32 5.05
C GLN A 39 0.60 0.10 5.16
N GLU A 40 -0.20 0.01 6.23
CA GLU A 40 -1.23 -1.01 6.40
C GLU A 40 -2.24 -0.98 5.24
N ILE A 41 -2.74 0.20 4.87
CA ILE A 41 -3.67 0.36 3.73
C ILE A 41 -3.03 -0.13 2.42
N ARG A 42 -1.75 0.21 2.18
CA ARG A 42 -1.01 -0.22 1.00
C ARG A 42 -0.88 -1.74 0.95
N ASP A 43 -0.59 -2.37 2.08
CA ASP A 43 -0.42 -3.82 2.19
C ASP A 43 -1.75 -4.55 2.02
N ASP A 44 -2.87 -3.99 2.50
CA ASP A 44 -4.21 -4.52 2.23
C ASP A 44 -4.54 -4.53 0.73
N TYR A 45 -4.19 -3.47 0.01
CA TYR A 45 -4.35 -3.42 -1.45
C TYR A 45 -3.47 -4.46 -2.15
N ALA A 46 -2.22 -4.64 -1.71
CA ALA A 46 -1.33 -5.67 -2.24
C ALA A 46 -1.89 -7.08 -1.99
N ALA A 47 -2.38 -7.36 -0.78
CA ALA A 47 -2.99 -8.64 -0.44
C ALA A 47 -4.29 -8.90 -1.22
N SER A 48 -5.07 -7.86 -1.52
CA SER A 48 -6.26 -7.96 -2.38
C SER A 48 -5.88 -8.31 -3.81
N LEU A 49 -4.82 -7.70 -4.34
CA LEU A 49 -4.31 -7.98 -5.69
C LEU A 49 -3.81 -9.42 -5.82
N GLU A 50 -3.02 -9.90 -4.85
CA GLU A 50 -2.53 -11.29 -4.86
C GLU A 50 -3.68 -12.30 -4.80
N ARG A 51 -4.67 -12.07 -3.94
CA ARG A 51 -5.88 -12.91 -3.89
C ARG A 51 -6.70 -12.88 -5.18
N ALA A 52 -6.68 -11.78 -5.92
CA ALA A 52 -7.35 -11.69 -7.22
C ALA A 52 -6.57 -12.48 -8.30
N LYS A 53 -5.23 -12.39 -8.30
CA LYS A 53 -4.37 -13.18 -9.20
C LYS A 53 -4.49 -14.68 -8.94
N GLN A 54 -4.50 -15.10 -7.67
CA GLN A 54 -4.66 -16.52 -7.30
C GLN A 54 -5.98 -17.09 -7.84
N ARG A 55 -7.10 -16.38 -7.64
CA ARG A 55 -8.40 -16.80 -8.19
C ARG A 55 -8.41 -16.88 -9.71
N ALA A 56 -7.81 -15.91 -10.40
CA ALA A 56 -7.70 -15.96 -11.86
C ALA A 56 -6.85 -17.15 -12.34
N ALA A 57 -5.77 -17.49 -11.63
CA ALA A 57 -4.94 -18.64 -11.96
C ALA A 57 -5.64 -19.99 -11.68
N GLU A 58 -6.47 -20.05 -10.63
CA GLU A 58 -7.32 -21.22 -10.32
C GLU A 58 -8.43 -21.41 -11.36
N ASP A 59 -9.04 -20.32 -11.86
CA ASP A 59 -10.07 -20.38 -12.91
C ASP A 59 -9.50 -20.79 -14.28
N GLU A 60 -8.20 -20.60 -14.52
CA GLU A 60 -7.47 -20.97 -15.75
C GLU A 60 -6.85 -22.39 -15.71
N ALA A 61 -6.88 -23.07 -14.57
CA ALA A 61 -6.27 -24.40 -14.34
C ALA A 61 -7.29 -25.55 -14.45
#